data_AF-A0A2Z4II52-F1
#
_entry.id   AF-A0A2Z4II52-F1
#
_cell.length_a   1.000
_cell.length_b   1.000
_cell.length_c   1.000
_cell.angle_alpha   90.00
_cell.angle_beta   90.00
_cell.angle_gamma   90.00
#
_symmetry.space_group_name_H-M   'P 1'
#
loop_
_entity.id
_entity.type
_entity.pdbx_description
1 polymer ?
#
loop_
_entity_poly.entity_id
_entity_poly.type
_entity_poly.pdbx_seq_one_letter_code
_entity_poly.pdbx_strand_id
1 'polypeptide(L)'
;MKEKLNTSLQSISLIAVAGLAAWSVFYDELSALKLLSYLIIFLVFIEVLSLILIRKTYPESHTTFKVGIIATLLILLGIKRMLPDFFVPLAVITFAINYFYNFYTNNKRRKGQFKRKKPSKFKL
;
A
#
# COMPACT_ATOMS: atom_id res chain seq x y z
N MET A 1 -4.78 19.47 -1.39
CA MET A 1 -3.45 19.15 -0.81
C MET A 1 -3.35 17.70 -0.35
N LYS A 2 -4.27 17.19 0.47
CA LYS A 2 -4.28 15.80 0.97
C LYS A 2 -4.19 14.72 -0.14
N GLU A 3 -4.90 14.90 -1.25
CA GLU A 3 -4.86 13.96 -2.38
C GLU A 3 -3.50 13.96 -3.11
N LYS A 4 -2.88 15.14 -3.25
CA LYS A 4 -1.52 15.29 -3.80
C LYS A 4 -0.50 14.60 -2.89
N LEU A 5 -0.63 14.77 -1.56
CA LEU A 5 0.20 14.11 -0.55
C LEU A 5 0.06 12.57 -0.57
N ASN A 6 -1.17 12.06 -0.71
CA ASN A 6 -1.38 10.63 -0.84
C ASN A 6 -0.76 10.06 -2.13
N THR A 7 -0.89 10.80 -3.22
CA THR A 7 -0.31 10.41 -4.51
C THR A 7 1.22 10.40 -4.41
N SER A 8 1.82 11.45 -3.81
CA SER A 8 3.27 11.51 -3.62
C SER A 8 3.77 10.41 -2.68
N LEU A 9 3.05 10.09 -1.60
CA LEU A 9 3.37 8.97 -0.71
C LEU A 9 3.43 7.63 -1.47
N GLN A 10 2.49 7.41 -2.39
CA GLN A 10 2.45 6.19 -3.20
C GLN A 10 3.50 6.16 -4.31
N SER A 11 3.83 7.31 -4.90
CA SER A 11 4.95 7.43 -5.84
C SER A 11 6.30 7.19 -5.15
N ILE A 12 6.48 7.74 -3.95
CA ILE A 12 7.68 7.52 -3.13
C ILE A 12 7.77 6.06 -2.70
N SER A 13 6.66 5.44 -2.29
CA SER A 13 6.68 4.01 -1.95
C SER A 13 7.08 3.14 -3.15
N LEU A 14 6.64 3.49 -4.35
CA LEU A 14 7.01 2.77 -5.56
C LEU A 14 8.51 2.87 -5.86
N ILE A 15 9.04 4.09 -5.82
CA ILE A 15 10.44 4.36 -6.09
C ILE A 15 11.31 3.69 -5.02
N ALA A 16 10.88 3.69 -3.76
CA ALA A 16 11.57 2.99 -2.68
C ALA A 16 11.55 1.46 -2.87
N VAL A 17 10.42 0.88 -3.28
CA VAL A 17 10.32 -0.56 -3.58
C VAL A 17 11.21 -0.94 -4.76
N ALA A 18 11.16 -0.18 -5.86
CA ALA A 18 11.98 -0.42 -7.05
C ALA A 18 13.48 -0.20 -6.76
N GLY A 19 13.83 0.82 -5.98
CA GLY A 19 15.21 1.12 -5.59
C GLY A 19 15.79 0.06 -4.66
N LEU A 20 15.04 -0.41 -3.68
CA LEU A 20 15.47 -1.50 -2.78
C LEU A 20 15.58 -2.83 -3.53
N ALA A 21 14.67 -3.12 -4.47
CA ALA A 21 14.77 -4.31 -5.32
C ALA A 21 15.99 -4.25 -6.24
N ALA A 22 16.26 -3.10 -6.88
CA ALA A 22 17.46 -2.91 -7.68
C ALA A 22 18.73 -3.04 -6.81
N TRP A 23 18.74 -2.44 -5.62
CA TRP A 23 19.86 -2.52 -4.68
C TRP A 23 20.21 -3.96 -4.30
N SER A 24 19.21 -4.84 -4.11
CA SER A 24 19.45 -6.26 -3.81
C SER A 24 20.07 -7.07 -4.96
N VAL A 25 19.99 -6.58 -6.20
CA VAL A 25 20.65 -7.23 -7.35
C VAL A 25 22.13 -6.85 -7.44
N PHE A 26 22.48 -5.65 -6.95
CA PHE A 26 23.85 -5.12 -7.05
C PHE A 26 24.70 -5.32 -5.79
N TYR A 27 24.07 -5.54 -4.62
CA TYR A 27 24.76 -5.78 -3.35
C TYR A 27 24.35 -7.14 -2.76
N ASP A 28 25.30 -8.07 -2.74
CA ASP A 28 25.11 -9.49 -2.39
C ASP A 28 24.99 -9.75 -0.87
N GLU A 29 25.09 -8.71 -0.03
CA GLU A 29 25.09 -8.85 1.43
C GLU A 29 23.67 -9.01 2.03
N LEU A 30 22.62 -8.65 1.28
CA LEU A 30 21.24 -8.69 1.76
C LEU A 30 20.44 -9.80 1.08
N SER A 31 20.26 -10.92 1.78
CA SER A 31 19.33 -11.98 1.38
C SER A 31 17.93 -11.40 1.07
N ALA A 32 17.35 -11.79 -0.07
CA ALA A 32 16.04 -11.34 -0.55
C ALA A 32 14.93 -11.42 0.53
N LEU A 33 15.01 -12.42 1.41
CA LEU A 33 14.10 -12.59 2.55
C LEU A 33 14.13 -11.40 3.53
N LYS A 34 15.33 -10.88 3.84
CA LYS A 34 15.50 -9.73 4.72
C LYS A 34 14.99 -8.46 4.05
N LEU A 35 15.34 -8.25 2.78
CA LEU A 35 14.91 -7.09 2.00
C LEU A 35 13.38 -6.99 1.92
N LEU A 36 12.73 -8.08 1.51
CA LEU A 36 11.26 -8.14 1.41
C LEU A 36 10.58 -7.91 2.76
N SER A 37 11.18 -8.37 3.86
CA SER A 37 10.66 -8.11 5.21
C SER A 37 10.68 -6.62 5.54
N TYR A 38 11.79 -5.92 5.25
CA TYR A 38 11.88 -4.47 5.47
C TYR A 38 10.92 -3.71 4.56
N LEU A 39 10.76 -4.13 3.30
CA LEU A 39 9.79 -3.57 2.39
C LEU A 39 8.35 -3.72 2.88
N ILE A 40 7.99 -4.88 3.43
CA ILE A 40 6.68 -5.10 4.03
C ILE A 40 6.45 -4.12 5.19
N ILE A 41 7.40 -4.01 6.12
CA ILE A 41 7.28 -3.10 7.28
C ILE A 41 7.12 -1.65 6.81
N PHE A 42 7.94 -1.23 5.85
CA PHE A 42 7.87 0.11 5.26
C PHE A 42 6.53 0.37 4.57
N LEU A 43 6.01 -0.58 3.79
CA LEU A 43 4.72 -0.45 3.12
C LEU A 43 3.56 -0.42 4.12
N VAL A 44 3.61 -1.21 5.19
CA VAL A 44 2.62 -1.13 6.27
C VAL A 44 2.58 0.27 6.86
N PHE A 45 3.75 0.85 7.16
CA PHE A 45 3.84 2.20 7.69
C PHE A 45 3.23 3.24 6.74
N ILE A 46 3.56 3.17 5.44
CA ILE A 46 2.99 4.07 4.42
C ILE A 46 1.48 3.87 4.27
N GLU A 47 0.99 2.63 4.27
CA GLU A 47 -0.43 2.33 4.13
C GLU A 47 -1.24 2.82 5.34
N VAL A 48 -0.70 2.71 6.56
CA VAL A 48 -1.30 3.26 7.77
C VAL A 48 -1.38 4.78 7.70
N LEU A 49 -0.28 5.47 7.34
CA LEU A 49 -0.27 6.92 7.17
C LEU A 49 -1.26 7.37 6.09
N SER A 50 -1.28 6.66 4.96
CA SER A 50 -2.22 6.88 3.87
C SER A 50 -3.66 6.75 4.37
N LEU A 51 -3.97 5.66 5.08
CA LEU A 51 -5.30 5.39 5.64
C LEU A 51 -5.76 6.51 6.58
N ILE A 52 -4.91 6.94 7.52
CA ILE A 52 -5.21 8.05 8.44
C ILE A 52 -5.57 9.32 7.66
N LEU A 53 -4.81 9.61 6.59
CA LEU A 53 -4.99 10.81 5.78
C LEU A 53 -6.27 10.77 4.93
N ILE A 54 -6.66 9.59 4.43
CA ILE A 54 -7.82 9.43 3.54
C ILE A 54 -9.13 9.06 4.26
N ARG A 55 -9.08 8.56 5.51
CA ARG A 55 -10.24 8.01 6.25
C ARG A 55 -11.42 8.96 6.34
N LYS A 56 -11.17 10.26 6.45
CA LYS A 56 -12.22 11.29 6.55
C LYS A 56 -12.78 11.74 5.19
N THR A 57 -12.09 11.44 4.09
CA THR A 57 -12.39 12.02 2.76
C THR A 57 -13.08 11.04 1.82
N TYR A 58 -12.82 9.74 1.96
CA TYR A 58 -13.29 8.71 1.04
C TYR A 58 -14.27 7.73 1.71
N PRO A 59 -15.14 7.06 0.93
CA PRO A 59 -16.11 6.10 1.45
C PRO A 59 -15.45 4.82 1.98
N GLU A 60 -16.20 4.08 2.80
CA GLU A 60 -15.71 2.93 3.56
C GLU A 60 -15.12 1.83 2.69
N SER A 61 -15.67 1.58 1.49
CA SER A 61 -15.14 0.60 0.54
C SER A 61 -13.65 0.81 0.23
N HIS A 62 -13.18 2.06 0.18
CA HIS A 62 -11.77 2.35 -0.07
C HIS A 62 -10.88 2.19 1.15
N THR A 63 -11.41 2.47 2.35
CA THR A 63 -10.67 2.28 3.60
C THR A 63 -10.57 0.81 3.95
N THR A 64 -11.61 0.01 3.68
CA THR A 64 -11.62 -1.43 3.92
C THR A 64 -10.57 -2.16 3.10
N PHE A 65 -10.40 -1.79 1.82
CA PHE A 65 -9.33 -2.38 1.00
C PHE A 65 -7.94 -2.09 1.56
N LYS A 66 -7.66 -0.85 2.00
CA LYS A 66 -6.38 -0.51 2.63
C LYS A 66 -6.14 -1.29 3.91
N VAL A 67 -7.17 -1.43 4.75
CA VAL A 67 -7.10 -2.27 5.95
C VAL A 67 -6.80 -3.73 5.58
N GLY A 68 -7.43 -4.25 4.52
CA GLY A 68 -7.14 -5.57 3.98
C GLY A 68 -5.69 -5.72 3.53
N ILE A 69 -5.15 -4.78 2.76
CA ILE A 69 -3.74 -4.80 2.35
C ILE A 69 -2.80 -4.76 3.54
N ILE A 70 -3.07 -3.92 4.55
CA ILE A 70 -2.26 -3.88 5.78
C ILE A 70 -2.27 -5.24 6.48
N ALA A 71 -3.44 -5.86 6.61
CA ALA A 71 -3.58 -7.19 7.21
C ALA A 71 -2.79 -8.24 6.41
N THR A 72 -2.92 -8.27 5.09
CA THR A 72 -2.18 -9.21 4.22
C THR A 72 -0.67 -9.04 4.36
N LEU A 73 -0.19 -7.79 4.40
CA LEU A 73 1.23 -7.49 4.62
C LEU A 73 1.74 -8.01 5.97
N LEU A 74 0.94 -7.89 7.04
CA LEU A 74 1.30 -8.44 8.36
C LEU A 74 1.25 -9.96 8.38
N ILE A 75 0.28 -10.58 7.70
CA ILE A 75 0.18 -12.04 7.57
C ILE A 75 1.41 -12.61 6.84
N LEU A 76 1.91 -11.92 5.81
CA LEU A 76 3.14 -12.33 5.11
C LEU A 76 4.35 -12.44 6.04
N LEU A 77 4.46 -11.59 7.06
CA LEU A 77 5.53 -11.71 8.06
C LEU A 77 5.42 -13.00 8.89
N GLY A 78 4.20 -13.47 9.13
CA GLY A 78 3.94 -14.77 9.74
C GLY A 78 4.26 -15.93 8.79
N ILE A 79 3.83 -15.84 7.52
CA ILE A 79 4.10 -16.85 6.48
C ILE A 79 5.61 -17.05 6.28
N LYS A 80 6.42 -15.99 6.36
CA LYS A 80 7.89 -16.09 6.32
C LYS A 80 8.44 -17.16 7.29
N ARG A 81 7.87 -17.28 8.49
CA ARG A 81 8.32 -18.24 9.51
C ARG A 81 7.76 -19.64 9.29
N MET A 82 6.54 -19.76 8.78
CA MET A 82 5.83 -21.04 8.63
C MET A 82 6.11 -21.72 7.29
N LEU A 83 6.27 -20.94 6.22
CA LEU A 83 6.42 -21.38 4.83
C LEU A 83 7.34 -20.39 4.06
N PRO A 84 8.66 -20.39 4.34
CA PRO A 84 9.62 -19.44 3.76
C PRO A 84 9.71 -19.53 2.23
N ASP A 85 9.52 -20.72 1.65
CA ASP A 85 9.59 -20.93 0.20
C ASP A 85 8.47 -20.20 -0.56
N PHE A 86 7.30 -20.05 0.06
CA PHE A 86 6.16 -19.33 -0.51
C PHE A 86 6.20 -17.83 -0.23
N PHE A 87 7.04 -17.37 0.69
CA PHE A 87 7.06 -15.98 1.12
C PHE A 87 7.42 -15.01 -0.02
N VAL A 88 8.48 -15.32 -0.77
CA VAL A 88 8.96 -14.47 -1.87
C VAL A 88 7.87 -14.26 -2.94
N PRO A 89 7.29 -15.31 -3.55
CA PRO A 89 6.25 -15.11 -4.57
C PRO A 89 4.99 -14.41 -4.02
N LEU A 90 4.55 -14.75 -2.80
CA LEU A 90 3.37 -14.11 -2.19
C LEU A 90 3.60 -12.64 -1.85
N ALA A 91 4.80 -12.26 -1.41
CA ALA A 91 5.17 -10.87 -1.16
C ALA A 91 5.14 -10.06 -2.46
N VAL A 92 5.71 -10.59 -3.55
CA VAL A 92 5.71 -9.93 -4.86
C VAL A 92 4.28 -9.73 -5.38
N ILE A 93 3.44 -10.78 -5.31
CA ILE A 93 2.03 -10.69 -5.71
C ILE A 93 1.29 -9.62 -4.90
N THR A 94 1.49 -9.60 -3.57
CA THR A 94 0.85 -8.63 -2.69
C THR A 94 1.28 -7.20 -3.00
N PHE A 95 2.56 -6.98 -3.31
CA PHE A 95 3.06 -5.68 -3.74
C PHE A 95 2.46 -5.24 -5.07
N ALA A 96 2.35 -6.14 -6.04
CA ALA A 96 1.73 -5.86 -7.33
C ALA A 96 0.24 -5.49 -7.18
N ILE A 97 -0.51 -6.24 -6.37
CA ILE A 97 -1.92 -5.95 -6.07
C ILE A 97 -2.06 -4.59 -5.39
N ASN A 98 -1.21 -4.30 -4.39
CA ASN A 98 -1.23 -3.01 -3.71
C ASN A 98 -0.95 -1.85 -4.69
N TYR A 99 0.06 -2.01 -5.55
CA TYR A 99 0.38 -1.02 -6.57
C TYR A 99 -0.79 -0.79 -7.53
N PHE A 100 -1.35 -1.86 -8.08
CA PHE A 100 -2.43 -1.77 -9.06
C PHE A 100 -3.67 -1.07 -8.47
N TYR A 101 -4.03 -1.43 -7.23
CA TYR A 101 -5.11 -0.75 -6.53
C TYR A 101 -4.82 0.73 -6.27
N ASN A 102 -3.63 1.06 -5.80
CA ASN A 102 -3.24 2.44 -5.53
C ASN A 102 -3.22 3.28 -6.82
N PHE A 103 -2.76 2.71 -7.93
CA PHE A 103 -2.81 3.34 -9.26
C PHE A 103 -4.25 3.59 -9.72
N TYR A 104 -5.09 2.55 -9.66
CA TYR A 104 -6.49 2.62 -10.06
C TYR A 104 -7.27 3.66 -9.24
N THR A 105 -7.11 3.63 -7.92
CA THR A 105 -7.80 4.55 -7.02
C THR A 105 -7.31 5.98 -7.20
N ASN A 106 -6.02 6.22 -7.40
CA ASN A 106 -5.52 7.57 -7.68
C ASN A 106 -6.07 8.15 -8.98
N ASN A 107 -6.14 7.36 -10.06
CA ASN A 107 -6.72 7.81 -11.32
C ASN A 107 -8.19 8.22 -11.17
N LYS A 108 -8.98 7.44 -10.42
CA LYS A 108 -10.37 7.81 -10.12
C LYS A 108 -10.51 8.98 -9.14
N ARG A 109 -9.58 9.14 -8.19
CA ARG A 109 -9.53 10.30 -7.27
C ARG A 109 -9.26 11.61 -8.01
N ARG A 110 -8.31 11.61 -8.96
CA ARG A 110 -8.05 12.77 -9.83
C ARG A 110 -9.27 13.20 -10.63
N LYS A 111 -10.12 12.23 -11.02
CA LYS A 111 -11.40 12.47 -11.70
C LYS A 111 -12.55 12.87 -10.76
N GLY A 112 -12.32 13.00 -9.45
CA GLY A 112 -13.33 13.45 -8.47
C GLY A 112 -14.43 12.44 -8.14
N GLN A 113 -14.39 11.22 -8.69
CA GLN A 113 -15.50 10.25 -8.65
C GLN A 113 -15.72 9.59 -7.28
N PHE A 114 -14.79 9.73 -6.33
CA PHE A 114 -14.81 9.02 -5.05
C PHE A 114 -15.02 9.88 -3.80
N LYS A 115 -15.33 11.16 -3.95
CA LYS A 115 -15.59 12.01 -2.76
C LYS A 115 -16.87 11.56 -2.07
N ARG A 116 -16.81 11.34 -0.75
CA ARG A 116 -17.99 11.02 0.06
C ARG A 116 -19.01 12.14 -0.14
N LYS A 117 -20.21 11.82 -0.63
CA LYS A 117 -21.30 12.80 -0.75
C LYS A 117 -21.56 13.35 0.65
N LYS A 118 -21.41 14.67 0.83
CA LYS A 118 -21.80 15.30 2.10
C LYS A 118 -23.30 15.05 2.28
N PRO A 119 -23.77 14.58 3.46
CA PRO A 119 -25.19 14.57 3.70
C PRO A 119 -25.72 15.99 3.53
N SER A 120 -26.71 16.16 2.67
CA SER A 120 -27.42 17.43 2.52
C SER A 120 -27.93 17.83 3.91
N LYS A 121 -27.56 19.02 4.39
CA LYS A 121 -28.13 19.61 5.62
C LYS A 121 -29.62 19.91 5.50
N PHE A 122 -30.19 19.74 4.31
CA PHE A 122 -31.62 19.79 4.07
C PHE A 122 -32.09 18.37 3.73
N LYS A 123 -32.41 17.60 4.77
CA LYS A 123 -33.52 16.66 4.70
C LYS A 123 -34.64 17.32 5.50
N LEU A 124 -35.75 17.58 4.81
CA LEU A 124 -37.03 18.02 5.37
C LEU A 124 -37.41 17.17 6.58
#